data_AF-A0A212EPX8-F1
#
_entry.id   AF-A0A212EPX8-F1
#
_cell.length_a   1.000
_cell.length_b   1.000
_cell.length_c   1.000
_cell.angle_alpha   90.00
_cell.angle_beta   90.00
_cell.angle_gamma   90.00
#
_symmetry.space_group_name_H-M   'P 1'
#
loop_
_entity.id
_entity.type
_entity.pdbx_description
1 polymer ?
#
loop_
_entity_poly.entity_id
_entity_poly.type
_entity_poly.pdbx_seq_one_letter_code
_entity_poly.pdbx_strand_id
1 'polypeptide(L)'
;KVDWEVELTVVIGKPANRVKAKDAYKYVLGYTVAQDISARDWQKERNGGQFLLGKSMDTFCPIGPCITTSDEIPDPQSLYIKCSVNGVEKQKSNTNQLVHKIPDVIERLSSVMTLLPGDILLTGTPGGVGMYRSPPEYLKPGDVIHSEIEKIGVLETRVEQL
;
A
#
# COMPACT_ATOMS: atom_id res chain seq x y z
N LYS A 1 -16.77 6.26 -7.17
CA LYS A 1 -16.52 4.80 -7.22
C LYS A 1 -15.28 4.51 -6.39
N VAL A 2 -15.38 4.42 -5.06
CA VAL A 2 -14.21 4.34 -4.16
C VAL A 2 -13.87 2.88 -3.88
N ASP A 3 -12.60 2.52 -4.01
CA ASP A 3 -12.10 1.15 -3.98
C ASP A 3 -10.98 1.00 -2.94
N TRP A 4 -10.77 -0.23 -2.47
CA TRP A 4 -9.76 -0.61 -1.48
C TRP A 4 -8.55 -1.27 -2.14
N GLU A 5 -7.37 -1.04 -1.57
CA GLU A 5 -6.09 -1.57 -2.01
C GLU A 5 -5.15 -1.70 -0.79
N VAL A 6 -5.13 -2.87 -0.12
CA VAL A 6 -4.16 -3.09 0.98
C VAL A 6 -2.76 -3.24 0.42
N GLU A 7 -1.77 -2.59 1.05
CA GLU A 7 -0.38 -2.62 0.60
C GLU A 7 0.63 -2.75 1.74
N LEU A 8 1.68 -3.55 1.49
CA LEU A 8 2.90 -3.44 2.28
C LEU A 8 3.56 -2.10 1.95
N THR A 9 3.82 -1.31 2.99
CA THR A 9 4.43 0.01 2.82
C THR A 9 5.81 0.05 3.45
N VAL A 10 6.78 0.52 2.69
CA VAL A 10 8.18 0.70 3.14
C VAL A 10 8.35 2.11 3.69
N VAL A 11 8.97 2.25 4.85
CA VAL A 11 9.39 3.54 5.40
C VAL A 11 10.89 3.71 5.23
N ILE A 12 11.31 4.76 4.54
CA ILE A 12 12.73 5.08 4.33
C ILE A 12 13.31 5.69 5.62
N GLY A 13 14.46 5.18 6.07
CA GLY A 13 15.15 5.62 7.29
C GLY A 13 16.40 6.46 7.05
N LYS A 14 16.94 6.48 5.82
CA LYS A 14 18.17 7.19 5.46
C LYS A 14 18.05 7.79 4.07
N PRO A 15 18.72 8.93 3.78
CA PRO A 15 18.76 9.47 2.44
C PRO A 15 19.29 8.42 1.44
N ALA A 16 18.53 8.15 0.38
CA ALA A 16 18.88 7.19 -0.66
C ALA A 16 18.90 7.88 -2.02
N ASN A 17 20.07 7.94 -2.65
CA ASN A 17 20.26 8.47 -4.00
C ASN A 17 21.09 7.47 -4.82
N ARG A 18 20.57 7.07 -5.98
CA ARG A 18 21.19 6.10 -6.91
C ARG A 18 21.65 4.82 -6.20
N VAL A 19 20.84 4.31 -5.28
CA VAL A 19 21.13 3.10 -4.49
C VAL A 19 21.00 1.86 -5.36
N LYS A 20 21.90 0.89 -5.20
CA LYS A 20 21.81 -0.42 -5.86
C LYS A 20 20.87 -1.35 -5.10
N ALA A 21 20.10 -2.18 -5.79
CA ALA A 21 19.14 -3.10 -5.17
C ALA A 21 19.76 -3.93 -4.02
N LYS A 22 20.97 -4.46 -4.22
CA LYS A 22 21.70 -5.24 -3.19
C LYS A 22 21.93 -4.50 -1.86
N ASP A 23 21.89 -3.17 -1.88
CA ASP A 23 22.12 -2.31 -0.71
C ASP A 23 20.83 -1.68 -0.18
N ALA A 24 19.69 -1.88 -0.86
CA ALA A 24 18.45 -1.15 -0.62
C ALA A 24 17.92 -1.28 0.82
N TYR A 25 17.95 -2.48 1.40
CA TYR A 25 17.43 -2.70 2.76
C TYR A 25 18.20 -1.92 3.84
N LYS A 26 19.45 -1.49 3.59
CA LYS A 26 20.22 -0.66 4.54
C LYS A 26 19.62 0.73 4.75
N TYR A 27 18.72 1.16 3.85
CA TYR A 27 18.05 2.45 3.83
C TYR A 27 16.61 2.38 4.37
N VAL A 28 16.11 1.18 4.70
CA VAL A 28 14.74 0.97 5.19
C VAL A 28 14.70 1.07 6.71
N LEU A 29 13.86 1.96 7.24
CA LEU A 29 13.55 2.03 8.67
C LEU A 29 12.72 0.82 9.10
N GLY A 30 11.68 0.52 8.32
CA GLY A 30 10.71 -0.52 8.64
C GLY A 30 9.56 -0.56 7.66
N TYR A 31 8.50 -1.23 8.09
CA TYR A 31 7.33 -1.53 7.28
C TYR A 31 6.05 -1.20 8.05
N THR A 32 5.00 -0.83 7.32
CA THR A 32 3.67 -0.56 7.88
C THR A 32 2.58 -1.05 6.92
N VAL A 33 1.32 -1.06 7.36
CA VAL A 33 0.16 -1.30 6.50
C VAL A 33 -0.32 0.04 5.97
N ALA A 34 -0.65 0.10 4.69
CA ALA A 34 -1.40 1.22 4.12
C ALA A 34 -2.58 0.73 3.27
N GLN A 35 -3.51 1.65 3.05
CA GLN A 35 -4.57 1.53 2.06
C GLN A 35 -4.39 2.58 0.97
N ASP A 36 -4.25 2.15 -0.29
CA ASP A 36 -4.21 3.04 -1.46
C ASP A 36 -5.64 3.28 -2.00
N ILE A 37 -6.43 4.00 -1.21
CA ILE A 37 -7.84 4.21 -1.52
C ILE A 37 -7.97 4.93 -2.86
N SER A 38 -8.83 4.38 -3.72
CA SER A 38 -8.89 4.79 -5.12
C SER A 38 -10.31 5.17 -5.55
N ALA A 39 -10.53 6.45 -5.86
CA ALA A 39 -11.71 6.90 -6.60
C ALA A 39 -11.53 6.54 -8.08
N ARG A 40 -12.02 5.37 -8.46
CA ARG A 40 -11.82 4.76 -9.78
C ARG A 40 -12.38 5.56 -10.95
N ASP A 41 -13.48 6.27 -10.74
CA ASP A 41 -14.04 7.21 -11.72
C ASP A 41 -13.09 8.38 -11.96
N TRP A 42 -12.39 8.88 -10.93
CA TRP A 42 -11.36 9.90 -11.11
C TRP A 42 -10.09 9.35 -11.75
N GLN A 43 -9.64 8.19 -11.27
CA GLN A 43 -8.43 7.52 -11.76
C GLN A 43 -8.49 7.21 -13.26
N LYS A 44 -9.65 6.75 -13.77
CA LYS A 44 -9.78 6.27 -15.16
C LYS A 44 -10.48 7.23 -16.10
N GLU A 45 -11.49 7.95 -15.62
CA GLU A 45 -12.41 8.69 -16.50
C GLU A 45 -12.19 10.20 -16.38
N ARG A 46 -12.14 10.75 -15.15
CA ARG A 46 -12.21 12.21 -14.93
C ARG A 46 -10.86 12.92 -14.93
N ASN A 47 -9.75 12.20 -14.79
CA ASN A 47 -8.40 12.78 -14.73
C ASN A 47 -7.49 12.34 -15.88
N GLY A 48 -8.05 12.12 -17.07
CA GLY A 48 -7.27 11.77 -18.27
C GLY A 48 -6.43 10.48 -18.13
N GLY A 49 -6.87 9.54 -17.29
CA GLY A 49 -6.14 8.31 -16.97
C GLY A 49 -4.94 8.48 -16.04
N GLN A 50 -4.65 9.68 -15.53
CA GLN A 50 -3.62 9.91 -14.53
C GLN A 50 -4.14 9.59 -13.12
N PHE A 51 -3.35 8.89 -12.32
CA PHE A 51 -3.86 8.31 -11.08
C PHE A 51 -3.86 9.27 -9.89
N LEU A 52 -3.05 10.33 -9.94
CA LEU A 52 -2.80 11.24 -8.82
C LEU A 52 -4.09 11.70 -8.12
N LEU A 53 -5.01 12.35 -8.84
CA LEU A 53 -6.23 12.89 -8.21
C LEU A 53 -7.20 11.79 -7.75
N GLY A 54 -7.16 10.60 -8.35
CA GLY A 54 -7.97 9.47 -7.93
C GLY A 54 -7.53 8.86 -6.59
N LYS A 55 -6.32 9.20 -6.10
CA LYS A 55 -5.67 8.57 -4.95
C LYS A 55 -5.20 9.56 -3.88
N SER A 56 -5.40 10.87 -4.10
CA SER A 56 -4.86 11.93 -3.24
C SER A 56 -5.94 12.77 -2.56
N MET A 57 -7.18 12.29 -2.52
CA MET A 57 -8.24 12.98 -1.79
C MET A 57 -7.98 12.87 -0.28
N ASP A 58 -8.55 13.79 0.50
CA ASP A 58 -8.47 13.73 1.95
C ASP A 58 -8.85 12.32 2.44
N THR A 59 -8.08 11.81 3.41
CA THR A 59 -8.22 10.47 4.00
C THR A 59 -7.93 9.26 3.08
N PHE A 60 -7.46 9.44 1.83
CA PHE A 60 -7.26 8.31 0.90
C PHE A 60 -5.97 7.49 1.11
N CYS A 61 -5.14 7.86 2.08
CA CYS A 61 -3.98 7.08 2.47
C CYS A 61 -3.97 6.79 3.99
N PRO A 62 -4.86 5.94 4.50
CA PRO A 62 -4.76 5.42 5.86
C PRO A 62 -3.47 4.59 6.02
N ILE A 63 -2.70 4.84 7.08
CA ILE A 63 -1.42 4.18 7.37
C ILE A 63 -1.37 3.80 8.85
N GLY A 64 -0.90 2.60 9.16
CA GLY A 64 -0.72 2.14 10.54
C GLY A 64 -0.77 0.62 10.69
N PRO A 65 -1.04 0.08 11.90
CA PRO A 65 -1.19 0.80 13.17
C PRO A 65 0.15 1.26 13.76
N CYS A 66 1.26 0.71 13.29
CA CYS A 66 2.61 1.02 13.74
C CYS A 66 3.60 0.87 12.58
N ILE A 67 4.88 1.19 12.84
CA ILE A 67 6.00 0.84 11.99
C ILE A 67 6.73 -0.30 12.68
N THR A 68 6.74 -1.48 12.07
CA THR A 68 7.61 -2.58 12.50
C THR A 68 8.99 -2.38 11.90
N THR A 69 10.04 -2.34 12.71
CA THR A 69 11.40 -2.06 12.22
C THR A 69 11.94 -3.17 11.34
N SER A 70 12.89 -2.83 10.47
CA SER A 70 13.40 -3.77 9.47
C SER A 70 14.15 -4.98 10.04
N ASP A 71 14.66 -4.89 11.28
CA ASP A 71 15.29 -6.00 11.99
C ASP A 71 14.28 -7.03 12.55
N GLU A 72 13.04 -6.63 12.83
CA GLU A 72 11.96 -7.53 13.25
C GLU A 72 11.33 -8.28 12.07
N ILE A 73 11.49 -7.77 10.83
CA ILE A 73 11.02 -8.39 9.58
C ILE A 73 12.23 -8.63 8.66
N PRO A 74 13.01 -9.70 8.89
CA PRO A 74 14.21 -9.99 8.08
C PRO A 74 13.88 -10.36 6.62
N ASP A 75 12.67 -10.86 6.36
CA ASP A 75 12.18 -11.15 5.01
C ASP A 75 10.81 -10.49 4.78
N PRO A 76 10.76 -9.24 4.28
CA PRO A 76 9.51 -8.55 3.96
C PRO A 76 8.84 -9.09 2.68
N GLN A 77 9.51 -9.98 1.94
CA GLN A 77 8.99 -10.62 0.74
C GLN A 77 8.26 -11.92 1.04
N SER A 78 8.00 -12.25 2.31
CA SER A 78 7.28 -13.47 2.69
C SER A 78 6.32 -13.20 3.85
N LEU A 79 5.41 -12.24 3.66
CA LEU A 79 4.38 -11.88 4.63
C LEU A 79 2.99 -12.16 4.06
N TYR A 80 2.12 -12.79 4.84
CA TYR A 80 0.71 -12.81 4.50
C TYR A 80 0.12 -11.40 4.52
N ILE A 81 -0.70 -11.09 3.52
CA ILE A 81 -1.39 -9.82 3.37
C ILE A 81 -2.87 -10.09 3.03
N LYS A 82 -3.79 -9.44 3.74
CA LYS A 82 -5.22 -9.59 3.50
C LYS A 82 -6.00 -8.29 3.76
N CYS A 83 -7.16 -8.19 3.12
CA CYS A 83 -8.12 -7.12 3.31
C CYS A 83 -9.53 -7.71 3.38
N SER A 84 -10.37 -7.23 4.30
CA SER A 84 -11.80 -7.52 4.33
C SER A 84 -12.63 -6.26 4.48
N VAL A 85 -13.84 -6.26 3.92
CA VAL A 85 -14.82 -5.19 4.10
C VAL A 85 -16.04 -5.78 4.81
N ASN A 86 -16.42 -5.22 5.95
CA ASN A 86 -17.49 -5.71 6.82
C ASN A 86 -17.34 -7.22 7.16
N GLY A 87 -16.11 -7.65 7.44
CA GLY A 87 -15.78 -9.05 7.76
C GLY A 87 -15.75 -10.00 6.56
N VAL A 88 -16.07 -9.53 5.34
CA VAL A 88 -15.99 -10.34 4.11
C VAL A 88 -14.62 -10.16 3.48
N GLU A 89 -13.82 -11.23 3.40
CA GLU A 89 -12.51 -11.23 2.77
C GLU A 89 -12.59 -10.76 1.31
N LYS A 90 -11.82 -9.71 1.00
CA LYS A 90 -11.74 -9.11 -0.34
C LYS A 90 -10.41 -9.36 -1.03
N GLN A 91 -9.31 -9.35 -0.29
CA GLN A 91 -7.97 -9.61 -0.79
C GLN A 91 -7.26 -10.59 0.14
N LYS A 92 -6.49 -11.52 -0.43
CA LYS A 92 -5.65 -12.47 0.30
C LYS A 92 -4.48 -12.88 -0.58
N SER A 93 -3.26 -12.66 -0.10
CA SER A 93 -2.05 -13.00 -0.86
C SER A 93 -0.85 -13.13 0.06
N ASN A 94 0.34 -13.15 -0.54
CA ASN A 94 1.62 -13.07 0.13
C ASN A 94 2.51 -12.07 -0.59
N THR A 95 3.34 -11.32 0.14
CA THR A 95 4.23 -10.31 -0.45
C THR A 95 5.28 -10.89 -1.39
N ASN A 96 5.50 -12.21 -1.38
CA ASN A 96 6.32 -12.91 -2.37
C ASN A 96 5.79 -12.78 -3.81
N GLN A 97 4.51 -12.42 -3.98
CA GLN A 97 3.86 -12.20 -5.27
C GLN A 97 4.13 -10.79 -5.85
N LEU A 98 4.80 -9.90 -5.12
CA LEU A 98 5.22 -8.61 -5.68
C LEU A 98 6.03 -8.81 -6.95
N VAL A 99 5.57 -8.22 -8.07
CA VAL A 99 6.26 -8.29 -9.37
C VAL A 99 7.58 -7.53 -9.32
N HIS A 100 7.58 -6.34 -8.72
CA HIS A 100 8.76 -5.55 -8.46
C HIS A 100 9.12 -5.65 -6.99
N LYS A 101 10.32 -6.17 -6.68
CA LYS A 101 10.73 -6.36 -5.29
C LYS A 101 11.12 -5.01 -4.69
N ILE A 102 11.02 -4.88 -3.37
CA ILE A 102 11.38 -3.66 -2.62
C ILE A 102 12.78 -3.13 -3.03
N PRO A 103 13.81 -3.98 -3.16
CA PRO A 103 15.12 -3.53 -3.66
C PRO A 103 15.08 -2.86 -5.04
N ASP A 104 14.32 -3.43 -5.97
CA ASP A 104 14.20 -2.92 -7.35
C ASP A 104 13.44 -1.59 -7.37
N VAL A 105 12.40 -1.47 -6.54
CA VAL A 105 11.63 -0.23 -6.37
C VAL A 105 12.54 0.89 -5.84
N ILE A 106 13.32 0.62 -4.79
CA ILE A 106 14.24 1.61 -4.22
C ILE A 106 15.35 1.99 -5.22
N GLU A 107 15.96 1.03 -5.93
CA GLU A 107 16.95 1.33 -6.97
C GLU A 107 16.33 2.20 -8.08
N ARG A 108 15.14 1.84 -8.54
CA ARG A 108 14.44 2.57 -9.60
C ARG A 108 14.12 4.00 -9.19
N LEU A 109 13.49 4.21 -8.04
CA LEU A 109 13.09 5.53 -7.58
C LEU A 109 14.31 6.39 -7.23
N SER A 110 15.28 5.82 -6.52
CA SER A 110 16.49 6.56 -6.12
C SER A 110 17.38 6.96 -7.30
N SER A 111 17.24 6.30 -8.46
CA SER A 111 17.92 6.71 -9.70
C SER A 111 17.38 8.01 -10.30
N VAL A 112 16.15 8.40 -9.96
CA VAL A 112 15.44 9.57 -10.51
C VAL A 112 15.36 10.70 -9.48
N MET A 113 15.18 10.38 -8.19
CA MET A 113 15.06 11.36 -7.10
C MET A 113 15.73 10.85 -5.84
N THR A 114 16.16 11.76 -4.96
CA THR A 114 16.61 11.35 -3.62
C THR A 114 15.40 10.96 -2.79
N LEU A 115 15.40 9.76 -2.20
CA LEU A 115 14.44 9.41 -1.14
C LEU A 115 14.99 9.90 0.20
N LEU A 116 14.14 10.49 1.03
CA LEU A 116 14.48 11.07 2.31
C LEU A 116 13.96 10.21 3.47
N PRO A 117 14.57 10.32 4.68
CA PRO A 117 14.01 9.72 5.87
C PRO A 117 12.57 10.18 6.11
N GLY A 118 11.66 9.24 6.32
CA GLY A 118 10.24 9.49 6.44
C GLY A 118 9.45 9.33 5.13
N ASP A 119 10.12 9.21 3.97
CA ASP A 119 9.43 8.86 2.72
C ASP A 119 8.80 7.47 2.84
N ILE A 120 7.58 7.35 2.32
CA ILE A 120 6.81 6.12 2.31
C ILE A 120 6.62 5.61 0.89
N LEU A 121 6.85 4.31 0.69
CA LEU A 121 6.68 3.65 -0.61
C LEU A 121 5.59 2.58 -0.48
N LEU A 122 4.44 2.88 -1.04
CA LEU A 122 3.36 1.93 -1.28
C LEU A 122 3.79 0.99 -2.42
N THR A 123 3.81 -0.33 -2.16
CA THR A 123 4.49 -1.31 -3.02
C THR A 123 3.59 -2.03 -4.03
N GLY A 124 2.30 -1.72 -4.02
CA GLY A 124 1.28 -2.34 -4.85
C GLY A 124 0.37 -3.28 -4.06
N THR A 125 -0.84 -3.45 -4.58
CA THR A 125 -1.90 -4.24 -3.95
C THR A 125 -2.11 -5.60 -4.64
N PRO A 126 -2.47 -6.66 -3.90
CA PRO A 126 -2.82 -7.95 -4.51
C PRO A 126 -4.18 -7.92 -5.24
N GLY A 127 -4.47 -8.97 -6.00
CA GLY A 127 -5.78 -9.15 -6.62
C GLY A 127 -6.93 -9.17 -5.60
N GLY A 128 -8.13 -8.75 -6.04
CA GLY A 128 -9.35 -8.75 -5.22
C GLY A 128 -9.99 -7.38 -4.96
N VAL A 129 -9.40 -6.31 -5.53
CA VAL A 129 -9.99 -4.95 -5.56
C VAL A 129 -11.39 -4.96 -6.17
N GLY A 130 -12.24 -4.06 -5.69
CA GLY A 130 -13.66 -4.00 -6.00
C GLY A 130 -13.98 -3.77 -7.47
N MET A 131 -13.18 -2.96 -8.17
CA MET A 131 -13.38 -2.68 -9.60
C MET A 131 -13.36 -3.92 -10.50
N TYR A 132 -12.59 -4.95 -10.16
CA TYR A 132 -12.45 -6.17 -10.96
C TYR A 132 -13.37 -7.31 -10.50
N ARG A 133 -14.28 -7.03 -9.57
CA ARG A 133 -15.32 -7.98 -9.16
C ARG A 133 -16.48 -8.01 -10.16
N SER A 134 -17.27 -9.08 -10.10
CA SER A 134 -18.45 -9.29 -10.95
C SER A 134 -19.68 -9.60 -10.09
N PRO A 135 -20.58 -8.62 -9.87
CA PRO A 135 -20.50 -7.23 -10.33
C PRO A 135 -19.41 -6.42 -9.61
N PRO A 136 -18.96 -5.28 -10.17
CA PRO A 136 -18.04 -4.39 -9.48
C PRO A 136 -18.60 -3.93 -8.14
N GLU A 137 -17.72 -3.84 -7.15
CA GLU A 137 -18.05 -3.47 -5.78
C GLU A 137 -17.26 -2.22 -5.39
N TYR A 138 -17.87 -1.33 -4.61
CA TYR A 138 -17.24 -0.09 -4.16
C TYR A 138 -17.65 0.20 -2.72
N LEU A 139 -16.78 0.88 -2.00
CA LEU A 139 -17.02 1.32 -0.63
C LEU A 139 -18.20 2.28 -0.54
N LYS A 140 -18.94 2.17 0.56
CA LYS A 140 -20.09 3.00 0.91
C LYS A 140 -19.92 3.57 2.33
N PRO A 141 -20.58 4.69 2.65
CA PRO A 141 -20.63 5.17 4.03
C PRO A 141 -21.11 4.07 4.99
N GLY A 142 -20.39 3.91 6.10
CA GLY A 142 -20.61 2.88 7.11
C GLY A 142 -19.77 1.61 6.93
N ASP A 143 -19.16 1.39 5.76
CA ASP A 143 -18.28 0.24 5.54
C ASP A 143 -17.04 0.32 6.44
N VAL A 144 -16.64 -0.83 6.98
CA VAL A 144 -15.42 -0.99 7.77
C VAL A 144 -14.44 -1.88 7.02
N ILE A 145 -13.24 -1.34 6.78
CA ILE A 145 -12.13 -2.03 6.12
C ILE A 145 -11.17 -2.53 7.19
N HIS A 146 -10.84 -3.82 7.17
CA HIS A 146 -9.74 -4.40 7.94
C HIS A 146 -8.61 -4.79 6.99
N SER A 147 -7.44 -4.17 7.18
CA SER A 147 -6.23 -4.41 6.40
C SER A 147 -5.17 -5.00 7.30
N GLU A 148 -4.67 -6.19 6.98
CA GLU A 148 -3.74 -6.91 7.85
C GLU A 148 -2.51 -7.37 7.07
N ILE A 149 -1.35 -7.16 7.68
CA ILE A 149 -0.09 -7.74 7.24
C ILE A 149 0.57 -8.45 8.41
N GLU A 150 0.99 -9.69 8.14
CA GLU A 150 1.71 -10.52 9.10
C GLU A 150 2.92 -9.77 9.68
N LYS A 151 3.14 -9.90 11.01
CA LYS A 151 4.21 -9.22 11.78
C LYS A 151 4.11 -7.69 11.88
N ILE A 152 3.11 -7.06 11.25
CA ILE A 152 2.86 -5.62 11.38
C ILE A 152 1.62 -5.36 12.24
N GLY A 153 0.47 -5.90 11.82
CA GLY A 153 -0.78 -5.74 12.56
C GLY A 153 -1.97 -5.47 11.65
N VAL A 154 -3.05 -5.01 12.27
CA VAL A 154 -4.32 -4.73 11.61
C VAL A 154 -4.59 -3.22 11.65
N LEU A 155 -4.86 -2.66 10.48
CA LEU A 155 -5.38 -1.31 10.29
C LEU A 155 -6.88 -1.40 10.03
N GLU A 156 -7.67 -0.82 10.93
CA GLU A 156 -9.12 -0.65 10.75
C GLU A 156 -9.41 0.75 10.25
N THR A 157 -10.25 0.87 9.22
CA THR A 157 -10.67 2.16 8.66
C THR A 157 -12.17 2.12 8.40
N ARG A 158 -12.91 3.07 8.99
CA ARG A 158 -14.33 3.27 8.72
C ARG A 158 -14.51 4.32 7.64
N VAL A 159 -15.35 4.02 6.66
CA VAL A 159 -15.75 4.95 5.60
C VAL A 159 -16.91 5.79 6.10
N GLU A 160 -16.74 7.11 6.10
CA GLU A 160 -17.79 8.06 6.50
C GLU A 160 -18.08 9.05 5.36
N GLN A 161 -19.30 9.54 5.33
CA GLN A 161 -19.65 10.68 4.49
C GLN A 161 -19.40 11.94 5.31
N LEU A 162 -18.41 12.74 4.88
CA LEU A 162 -18.14 14.06 5.42
C LEU A 162 -19.25 15.05 5.06
#